data_AF-A0A1R3IER5-F1
#
_entry.id   AF-A0A1R3IER5-F1
#
_cell.length_a   1.000
_cell.length_b   1.000
_cell.length_c   1.000
_cell.angle_alpha   90.00
_cell.angle_beta   90.00
_cell.angle_gamma   90.00
#
_symmetry.space_group_name_H-M   'P 1'
#
loop_
_entity.id
_entity.type
_entity.pdbx_description
1 polymer ?
#
loop_
_entity_poly.entity_id
_entity_poly.type
_entity_poly.pdbx_seq_one_letter_code
_entity_poly.pdbx_strand_id
1 'polypeptide(L)' 'MASSSSSKSALELIPAFLPDLCPGKPFYVTVKVTRMWQTNLPSGVDPISTGLLVVDGKGNVMRAVTFQLHSCL' A
#
# COMPACT_ATOMS: atom_id res chain seq x y z
N MET A 1 33.44 21.20 0.83
CA MET A 1 32.09 20.91 0.30
C MET A 1 31.59 19.66 1.02
N ALA A 2 30.50 19.77 1.79
CA ALA A 2 29.98 18.65 2.58
C ALA A 2 29.17 17.73 1.66
N SER A 3 29.63 16.49 1.50
CA SER A 3 28.89 15.42 0.85
C SER A 3 27.69 15.05 1.73
N SER A 4 26.48 15.42 1.31
CA SER A 4 25.25 15.02 1.99
C SER A 4 25.03 13.52 1.77
N SER A 5 25.45 12.69 2.71
CA SER A 5 25.05 11.29 2.76
C SER A 5 23.56 11.24 3.09
N SER A 6 22.72 11.00 2.07
CA SER A 6 21.34 10.61 2.27
C SER A 6 21.34 9.21 2.90
N SER A 7 21.36 9.16 4.23
CA SER A 7 21.17 7.94 5.00
C SER A 7 19.72 7.50 4.80
N LYS A 8 19.48 6.60 3.83
CA LYS A 8 18.24 5.81 3.79
C LYS A 8 18.20 4.98 5.06
N SER A 9 17.47 5.43 6.08
CA SER A 9 17.20 4.62 7.25
C SER A 9 16.43 3.38 6.80
N ALA A 10 16.86 2.20 7.25
CA ALA A 10 16.12 0.98 6.99
C ALA A 10 14.77 1.11 7.70
N LEU A 11 13.66 0.95 6.97
CA LEU A 11 12.33 0.90 7.57
C LEU A 11 12.24 -0.41 8.36
N GLU A 12 12.19 -0.32 9.68
CA GLU A 12 11.86 -1.47 10.53
C GLU A 12 10.37 -1.82 10.32
N LEU A 13 10.12 -2.80 9.46
CA LEU A 13 8.78 -3.29 9.20
C LEU A 13 8.44 -4.40 10.19
N ILE A 14 7.32 -4.26 10.90
CA ILE A 14 6.82 -5.25 11.85
C ILE A 14 5.93 -6.26 11.09
N PRO A 15 6.25 -7.57 11.05
CA PRO A 15 5.36 -8.58 10.50
C PRO A 15 4.06 -8.66 11.33
N ALA A 16 2.90 -8.60 10.67
CA ALA A 16 1.61 -8.57 11.35
C ALA A 16 0.48 -9.22 10.53
N PHE A 17 -0.65 -9.52 11.18
CA PHE A 17 -1.92 -9.87 10.53
C PHE A 17 -2.84 -8.65 10.43
N LEU A 18 -3.91 -8.76 9.63
CA LEU A 18 -4.79 -7.62 9.37
C LEU A 18 -5.44 -7.00 10.63
N PRO A 19 -5.88 -7.79 11.64
CA PRO A 19 -6.46 -7.22 12.86
C PRO A 19 -5.45 -6.48 13.75
N ASP A 20 -4.16 -6.71 13.56
CA ASP A 20 -3.10 -6.11 14.37
C ASP A 20 -2.71 -4.70 13.87
N LEU A 21 -3.23 -4.29 12.71
CA LEU A 21 -2.92 -3.02 12.09
C LEU A 21 -3.47 -1.86 12.90
N CYS A 22 -2.62 -0.85 13.12
CA CYS A 22 -3.01 0.41 13.75
C CYS A 22 -2.52 1.61 12.92
N PRO A 23 -3.27 2.74 12.93
CA PRO A 23 -2.88 3.93 12.20
C PRO A 23 -1.52 4.49 12.64
N GLY A 24 -0.76 5.03 11.68
CA GLY A 24 0.50 5.75 11.96
C GLY A 24 1.73 4.87 12.21
N LYS A 25 1.60 3.54 12.13
CA LYS A 25 2.75 2.61 12.24
C LYS A 25 2.94 1.82 10.94
N PRO A 26 4.18 1.62 10.48
CA PRO A 26 4.47 0.79 9.31
C PRO A 26 4.45 -0.70 9.69
N PHE A 27 3.83 -1.52 8.85
CA PHE A 27 3.73 -2.98 9.01
C PHE A 27 4.06 -3.70 7.71
N TYR A 28 4.50 -4.95 7.84
CA TYR A 28 4.60 -5.89 6.74
C TYR A 28 3.53 -6.98 6.91
N VAL A 29 2.63 -7.11 5.94
CA VAL A 29 1.55 -8.11 5.98
C VAL A 29 1.60 -8.93 4.69
N THR A 30 1.54 -10.25 4.83
CA THR A 30 1.35 -11.15 3.68
C THR A 30 -0.12 -11.46 3.51
N VAL A 31 -0.66 -11.18 2.32
CA VAL A 31 -2.07 -11.36 1.99
C VAL A 31 -2.26 -11.99 0.62
N LYS A 32 -3.41 -12.63 0.40
CA LYS A 32 -3.92 -13.03 -0.91
C LYS A 32 -4.93 -12.01 -1.41
N VAL A 33 -4.81 -11.61 -2.68
CA VAL A 33 -5.81 -10.76 -3.32
C VAL A 33 -6.96 -11.63 -3.81
N THR A 34 -8.17 -11.36 -3.33
CA THR A 34 -9.38 -12.08 -3.75
C THR A 34 -10.16 -11.33 -4.83
N ARG A 35 -10.13 -10.00 -4.80
CA ARG A 35 -10.70 -9.14 -5.84
C ARG A 35 -9.82 -7.90 -6.03
N MET A 36 -9.75 -7.43 -7.27
CA MET A 36 -9.09 -6.20 -7.66
C MET A 36 -10.00 -5.44 -8.62
N TRP A 37 -10.06 -4.12 -8.46
CA TRP A 37 -10.76 -3.23 -9.38
C TRP A 37 -10.03 -1.90 -9.48
N GLN A 38 -10.20 -1.24 -10.60
CA GLN A 38 -9.57 0.05 -10.90
C GLN A 38 -10.64 1.14 -11.00
N THR A 39 -10.31 2.33 -10.51
CA THR A 39 -11.14 3.52 -10.67
C THR A 39 -10.51 4.39 -11.73
N ASN A 40 -11.20 4.58 -12.85
CA ASN A 40 -10.79 5.46 -13.93
C ASN A 40 -11.63 6.74 -13.89
N LEU A 41 -11.02 7.88 -14.19
CA LEU A 41 -11.78 9.09 -14.48
C LEU A 41 -12.38 9.00 -15.89
N PRO A 42 -13.52 9.67 -16.15
CA PRO A 42 -14.00 9.84 -17.52
C PRO A 42 -12.89 10.44 -18.38
N SER A 43 -12.59 9.85 -19.54
CA SER A 43 -11.48 10.20 -20.45
C SER A 43 -10.04 9.92 -19.98
N GLY A 44 -9.85 9.40 -18.76
CA GLY A 44 -8.54 8.97 -18.26
C GLY A 44 -8.12 7.62 -18.81
N VAL A 45 -6.88 7.50 -19.28
CA VAL A 45 -6.27 6.23 -19.71
C VAL A 45 -5.73 5.44 -18.51
N ASP A 46 -5.22 6.16 -17.50
CA ASP A 46 -4.63 5.57 -16.30
C ASP A 46 -5.61 5.58 -15.11
N PRO A 47 -5.61 4.53 -14.28
CA PRO A 47 -6.46 4.45 -13.10
C PRO A 47 -5.96 5.36 -11.98
N ILE A 48 -6.86 6.21 -11.46
CA ILE A 48 -6.55 7.10 -10.32
C ILE A 48 -6.38 6.33 -9.00
N SER A 49 -6.99 5.14 -8.89
CA SER A 49 -6.84 4.27 -7.73
C SER A 49 -7.08 2.81 -8.09
N THR A 50 -6.47 1.93 -7.31
CA THR A 50 -6.73 0.50 -7.33
C THR A 50 -7.36 0.08 -6.00
N GLY A 51 -8.54 -0.52 -6.05
CA GLY A 51 -9.18 -1.17 -4.92
C GLY A 51 -8.83 -2.66 -4.89
N LEU A 52 -8.50 -3.16 -3.70
CA LEU A 52 -8.16 -4.55 -3.44
C LEU A 52 -9.02 -5.08 -2.29
N LEU A 53 -9.55 -6.29 -2.46
CA LEU A 53 -10.08 -7.09 -1.36
C LEU A 53 -9.04 -8.16 -1.01
N VAL A 54 -8.43 -8.05 0.16
CA VAL A 54 -7.32 -8.91 0.57
C VAL A 54 -7.70 -9.79 1.75
N VAL A 55 -7.11 -10.99 1.79
CA VAL A 55 -7.31 -11.96 2.87
C VAL A 55 -5.96 -12.41 3.40
N ASP A 56 -5.78 -12.37 4.72
CA ASP A 56 -4.52 -12.83 5.34
C ASP A 56 -4.50 -14.35 5.57
N GLY A 57 -3.37 -14.86 6.10
CA GLY A 57 -3.22 -16.27 6.41
C GLY A 57 -4.18 -16.82 7.49
N LYS A 58 -4.89 -15.95 8.21
CA LYS A 58 -5.90 -16.31 9.23
C LYS A 58 -7.33 -16.20 8.71
N GLY A 59 -7.52 -15.79 7.45
CA GLY A 59 -8.85 -15.62 6.86
C GLY A 59 -9.51 -14.28 7.16
N ASN A 60 -8.80 -13.32 7.75
CA ASN A 60 -9.33 -11.98 7.96
C ASN A 60 -9.40 -11.25 6.62
N VAL A 61 -10.45 -10.46 6.40
CA VAL A 61 -10.68 -9.75 5.15
C VAL A 61 -10.52 -8.25 5.37
N MET A 62 -9.77 -7.59 4.50
CA MET A 62 -9.63 -6.12 4.53
C MET A 62 -9.73 -5.54 3.11
N ARG A 63 -10.31 -4.35 3.02
CA ARG A 63 -10.26 -3.54 1.79
C ARG A 63 -9.04 -2.63 1.83
N ALA A 64 -8.18 -2.74 0.83
CA ALA A 64 -7.08 -1.80 0.61
C ALA A 64 -7.38 -0.92 -0.61
N VAL A 65 -6.97 0.34 -0.55
CA VAL A 65 -7.06 1.28 -1.67
C VAL A 65 -5.70 1.91 -1.83
N THR A 66 -5.13 1.77 -3.03
CA THR A 66 -3.87 2.41 -3.39
C THR A 66 -4.15 3.53 -4.40
N PHE A 67 -3.50 4.66 -4.21
CA PHE A 67 -3.57 5.80 -5.11
C PHE A 67 -2.25 5.88 -5.87
N GLN A 68 -2.31 6.05 -7.19
CA GLN A 68 -1.12 6.39 -7.96
C GLN A 68 -0.91 7.90 -7.84
N LEU A 69 0.10 8.31 -7.08
CA LEU A 69 0.63 9.66 -7.16
C LEU A 69 1.39 9.76 -8.48
N HIS A 70 0.75 10.30 -9.52
CA HIS A 70 1.48 10.80 -10.66
C HIS A 70 2.31 11.98 -10.16
N SER A 71 3.61 11.77 -10.04
CA SER A 71 4.56 12.86 -9.85
C SER A 71 4.40 13.80 -11.06
N CYS A 72 3.70 14.92 -10.89
CA CYS A 72 3.78 16.02 -11.83
C CYS A 72 5.23 16.51 -11.82
N LEU A 73 6.00 16.11 -12.83
CA LEU A 73 7.26 16.74 -13.23
C LEU A 73 6.95 17.90 -14.17
#